data_AF-A0A3B3TV31-F1
#
_entry.id   AF-A0A3B3TV31-F1
#
_cell.length_a   1.000
_cell.length_b   1.000
_cell.length_c   1.000
_cell.angle_alpha   90.00
_cell.angle_beta   90.00
_cell.angle_gamma   90.00
#
_symmetry.space_group_name_H-M   'P 1'
#
loop_
_entity.id
_entity.type
_entity.pdbx_description
1 polymer ?
#
loop_
_entity_poly.entity_id
_entity_poly.type
_entity_poly.pdbx_seq_one_letter_code
_entity_poly.pdbx_strand_id
1 'polypeptide(L)'
;SLKPLESVSDSNTRPAPVLTAAPVRALVDEQVSIRGHFLPLHCPVTLHARMHSDEGDLWESFAHYNADERGTFITRDPSVGGSYLGCEPMGLFWSMQPAPGGREGLRLRKKSVESPYTVHVSLLEGHVSTSEGQWSELAAVTVERWYIAPGVKRIEINQNGLVGTLFIPPGPGPFPAMLDLWGMGGGLQEYRSSLLASKGYVSFSLAYFGHKDLPGPPNCINVGDSYFKAAFLLLQDHPQVVSDRVGIIGLSFGCYLTLRIPTKTGVKVRHEAYFINLSNVFGTFNSWFLDHQIEERLRSAGKSHLLTRLSYPGAGHLIEPPYSPSARTSISDVSAAVITMWGGHPALHAAAQEDAWKKILDYLEKNLRS
;
A
#
# COMPACT_ATOMS: atom_id res chain seq x y z
N SER A 1 -12.80 -76.83 10.44
CA SER A 1 -11.80 -75.80 10.78
C SER A 1 -11.96 -74.65 9.79
N LEU A 2 -12.66 -73.59 10.20
CA LEU A 2 -12.91 -72.41 9.37
C LEU A 2 -11.68 -71.50 9.47
N LYS A 3 -11.07 -71.17 8.33
CA LYS A 3 -10.01 -70.15 8.26
C LYS A 3 -10.62 -68.78 8.57
N PRO A 4 -9.96 -67.91 9.36
CA PRO A 4 -10.43 -66.55 9.56
C PRO A 4 -10.32 -65.75 8.26
N LEU A 5 -11.32 -64.91 7.98
CA LEU A 5 -11.20 -63.87 6.96
C LEU A 5 -10.08 -62.91 7.37
N GLU A 6 -9.09 -62.76 6.50
CA GLU A 6 -8.16 -61.63 6.57
C GLU A 6 -8.96 -60.33 6.40
N SER A 7 -8.92 -59.48 7.41
CA SER A 7 -9.39 -58.11 7.32
C SER A 7 -8.51 -57.38 6.31
N VAL A 8 -9.08 -57.06 5.14
CA VAL A 8 -8.47 -56.15 4.18
C VAL A 8 -8.21 -54.83 4.90
N SER A 9 -6.93 -54.52 5.05
CA SER A 9 -6.40 -53.28 5.64
C SER A 9 -7.06 -52.05 5.00
N ASP A 10 -7.49 -51.11 5.83
CA ASP A 10 -7.93 -49.77 5.45
C ASP A 10 -7.01 -49.21 4.35
N SER A 11 -7.60 -48.86 3.20
CA SER A 11 -6.93 -48.07 2.19
C SER A 11 -6.56 -46.73 2.83
N ASN A 12 -5.28 -46.56 3.15
CA ASN A 12 -4.70 -45.38 3.79
C ASN A 12 -4.63 -44.22 2.79
N THR A 13 -5.78 -43.80 2.25
CA THR A 13 -5.90 -42.66 1.36
C THR A 13 -5.85 -41.39 2.21
N ARG A 14 -4.66 -40.80 2.33
CA ARG A 14 -4.54 -39.44 2.89
C ARG A 14 -5.17 -38.46 1.89
N PRO A 15 -6.01 -37.51 2.35
CA PRO A 15 -6.50 -36.44 1.48
C PRO A 15 -5.32 -35.66 0.89
N ALA A 16 -5.47 -35.23 -0.36
CA ALA A 16 -4.45 -34.43 -1.03
C ALA A 16 -4.24 -33.08 -0.30
N PRO A 17 -3.02 -32.53 -0.29
CA PRO A 17 -2.77 -31.21 0.24
C PRO A 17 -3.71 -30.15 -0.35
N VAL A 18 -4.17 -29.24 0.50
CA VAL A 18 -5.04 -28.13 0.08
C VAL A 18 -4.47 -26.82 0.59
N LEU A 19 -4.46 -25.80 -0.26
CA LEU A 19 -4.12 -24.44 0.09
C LEU A 19 -5.38 -23.56 0.03
N THR A 20 -5.64 -22.80 1.08
CA THR A 20 -6.79 -21.88 1.16
C THR A 20 -6.33 -20.47 1.52
N ALA A 21 -7.10 -19.47 1.10
CA ALA A 21 -6.91 -18.08 1.49
C ALA A 21 -8.23 -17.48 1.96
N ALA A 22 -8.20 -16.68 3.03
CA ALA A 22 -9.37 -16.07 3.62
C ALA A 22 -9.08 -14.60 4.01
N PRO A 23 -9.77 -13.63 3.39
CA PRO A 23 -10.58 -13.76 2.16
C PRO A 23 -9.70 -13.98 0.91
N VAL A 24 -10.28 -14.54 -0.17
CA VAL A 24 -9.62 -14.64 -1.49
C VAL A 24 -9.63 -13.33 -2.27
N ARG A 25 -10.53 -12.39 -1.92
CA ARG A 25 -10.62 -11.05 -2.50
C ARG A 25 -10.64 -10.06 -1.34
N ALA A 26 -9.65 -9.19 -1.28
CA ALA A 26 -9.52 -8.18 -0.24
C ALA A 26 -8.94 -6.90 -0.80
N LEU A 27 -9.18 -5.77 -0.12
CA LEU A 27 -8.43 -4.56 -0.42
C LEU A 27 -6.95 -4.77 -0.08
N VAL A 28 -6.07 -4.04 -0.76
CA VAL A 28 -4.63 -4.14 -0.56
C VAL A 28 -4.19 -3.74 0.84
N ASP A 29 -5.02 -2.99 1.58
CA ASP A 29 -4.77 -2.58 2.96
C ASP A 29 -5.43 -3.50 4.00
N GLU A 30 -6.01 -4.62 3.57
CA GLU A 30 -6.65 -5.62 4.44
C GLU A 30 -5.83 -6.90 4.53
N GLN A 31 -5.88 -7.59 5.66
CA GLN A 31 -5.15 -8.84 5.86
C GLN A 31 -5.80 -10.01 5.11
N VAL A 32 -4.97 -10.94 4.64
CA VAL A 32 -5.36 -12.22 4.07
C VAL A 32 -4.62 -13.32 4.81
N SER A 33 -5.36 -14.29 5.34
CA SER A 33 -4.77 -15.47 5.96
C SER A 33 -4.69 -16.59 4.93
N ILE A 34 -3.50 -17.18 4.76
CA ILE A 34 -3.28 -18.33 3.88
C ILE A 34 -2.98 -19.54 4.76
N ARG A 35 -3.62 -20.68 4.46
CA ARG A 35 -3.54 -21.90 5.27
C ARG A 35 -3.37 -23.13 4.40
N GLY A 36 -2.37 -23.96 4.74
CA GLY A 36 -2.19 -25.30 4.21
C GLY A 36 -2.89 -26.36 5.05
N HIS A 37 -3.46 -27.36 4.41
CA HIS A 37 -4.19 -28.47 5.02
C HIS A 37 -3.77 -29.80 4.42
N PHE A 38 -4.01 -30.88 5.18
CA PHE A 38 -3.79 -32.27 4.75
C PHE A 38 -2.34 -32.56 4.35
N LEU A 39 -1.40 -31.89 5.01
CA LEU A 39 0.03 -32.10 4.83
C LEU A 39 0.52 -33.28 5.67
N PRO A 40 1.58 -34.00 5.24
CA PRO A 40 2.29 -34.90 6.14
C PRO A 40 2.76 -34.15 7.40
N LEU A 41 2.71 -34.82 8.55
CA LEU A 41 3.06 -34.21 9.84
C LEU A 41 4.51 -33.72 9.83
N HIS A 42 4.74 -32.51 10.36
CA HIS A 42 6.07 -31.91 10.47
C HIS A 42 6.81 -31.75 9.13
N CYS A 43 6.10 -31.82 8.00
CA CYS A 43 6.76 -31.74 6.71
C CYS A 43 7.21 -30.30 6.39
N PRO A 44 8.40 -30.14 5.79
CA PRO A 44 8.84 -28.85 5.27
C PRO A 44 8.02 -28.51 4.01
N VAL A 45 7.56 -27.26 3.93
CA VAL A 45 6.85 -26.71 2.76
C VAL A 45 7.30 -25.29 2.47
N THR A 46 7.15 -24.88 1.21
CA THR A 46 7.41 -23.50 0.77
C THR A 46 6.14 -22.88 0.21
N LEU A 47 5.77 -21.71 0.70
CA LEU A 47 4.82 -20.84 0.00
C LEU A 47 5.58 -19.94 -0.95
N HIS A 48 5.18 -19.91 -2.22
CA HIS A 48 5.73 -19.02 -3.25
C HIS A 48 4.60 -18.17 -3.84
N ALA A 49 4.68 -16.86 -3.68
CA ALA A 49 3.73 -15.93 -4.28
C ALA A 49 4.34 -15.26 -5.50
N ARG A 50 3.53 -15.13 -6.55
CA ARG A 50 3.88 -14.46 -7.81
C ARG A 50 2.75 -13.56 -8.26
N MET A 51 3.10 -12.39 -8.77
CA MET A 51 2.17 -11.47 -9.42
C MET A 51 2.85 -10.69 -10.52
N HIS A 52 2.08 -10.17 -11.47
CA HIS A 52 2.58 -9.19 -12.44
C HIS A 52 2.12 -7.78 -12.05
N SER A 53 3.03 -6.81 -12.18
CA SER A 53 2.68 -5.40 -12.07
C SER A 53 1.78 -4.97 -13.24
N ASP A 54 1.20 -3.77 -13.16
CA ASP A 54 0.43 -3.20 -14.29
C ASP A 54 1.32 -2.96 -15.53
N GLU A 55 2.65 -2.90 -15.34
CA GLU A 55 3.65 -2.75 -16.41
C GLU A 55 4.15 -4.12 -16.92
N GLY A 56 3.66 -5.23 -16.36
CA GLY A 56 4.00 -6.59 -16.79
C GLY A 56 5.26 -7.17 -16.16
N ASP A 57 5.92 -6.49 -15.22
CA ASP A 57 7.06 -7.05 -14.51
C ASP A 57 6.60 -8.11 -13.49
N LEU A 58 7.30 -9.24 -13.43
CA LEU A 58 7.05 -10.28 -12.44
C LEU A 58 7.61 -9.88 -11.07
N TRP A 59 6.80 -10.00 -10.04
CA TRP A 59 7.14 -9.84 -8.64
C TRP A 59 6.92 -11.15 -7.90
N GLU A 60 7.85 -11.52 -7.02
CA GLU A 60 7.75 -12.75 -6.24
C GLU A 60 8.25 -12.61 -4.80
N SER A 61 7.78 -13.50 -3.95
CA SER A 61 8.30 -13.75 -2.61
C SER A 61 8.09 -15.22 -2.25
N PHE A 62 8.84 -15.72 -1.29
CA PHE A 62 8.61 -17.05 -0.77
C PHE A 62 8.91 -17.13 0.73
N ALA A 63 8.32 -18.12 1.39
CA ALA A 63 8.53 -18.39 2.82
C ALA A 63 8.47 -19.88 3.12
N HIS A 64 9.30 -20.32 4.06
CA HIS A 64 9.38 -21.70 4.49
C HIS A 64 8.61 -21.92 5.78
N TYR A 65 7.80 -22.97 5.80
CA TYR A 65 7.02 -23.39 6.97
C TYR A 65 7.21 -24.88 7.22
N ASN A 66 6.84 -25.31 8.42
CA ASN A 66 6.71 -26.73 8.75
C ASN A 66 5.27 -26.99 9.15
N ALA A 67 4.67 -28.06 8.63
CA ALA A 67 3.34 -28.47 9.06
C ALA A 67 3.34 -28.85 10.56
N ASP A 68 2.24 -28.57 11.25
CA ASP A 68 2.04 -28.94 12.64
C ASP A 68 1.64 -30.43 12.80
N GLU A 69 1.37 -30.85 14.04
CA GLU A 69 0.89 -32.19 14.39
C GLU A 69 -0.48 -32.54 13.78
N ARG A 70 -1.17 -31.55 13.19
CA ARG A 70 -2.46 -31.71 12.51
C ARG A 70 -2.30 -31.73 10.99
N GLY A 71 -1.07 -31.62 10.48
CA GLY A 71 -0.80 -31.52 9.05
C GLY A 71 -1.26 -30.19 8.46
N THR A 72 -1.14 -29.10 9.23
CA THR A 72 -1.53 -27.74 8.82
C THR A 72 -0.46 -26.71 9.11
N PHE A 73 -0.51 -25.56 8.42
CA PHE A 73 0.24 -24.35 8.79
C PHE A 73 -0.59 -23.14 8.36
N ILE A 74 -0.36 -21.98 8.98
CA ILE A 74 -1.01 -20.71 8.63
C ILE A 74 0.05 -19.61 8.52
N THR A 75 -0.16 -18.58 7.70
CA THR A 75 0.84 -17.51 7.51
C THR A 75 1.21 -16.72 8.77
N ARG A 76 0.45 -16.84 9.86
CA ARG A 76 0.79 -16.28 11.18
C ARG A 76 1.84 -17.10 11.92
N ASP A 77 2.04 -18.36 11.55
CA ASP A 77 3.10 -19.22 12.08
C ASP A 77 4.46 -18.63 11.70
N PRO A 78 5.53 -18.91 12.47
CA PRO A 78 6.85 -18.37 12.15
C PRO A 78 7.39 -18.97 10.84
N SER A 79 7.71 -18.10 9.89
CA SER A 79 8.54 -18.47 8.73
C SER A 79 9.95 -18.81 9.20
N VAL A 80 10.49 -19.94 8.74
CA VAL A 80 11.85 -20.41 9.07
C VAL A 80 12.89 -20.08 7.99
N GLY A 81 12.48 -19.46 6.89
CA GLY A 81 13.38 -19.06 5.81
C GLY A 81 12.65 -18.42 4.62
N GLY A 82 13.42 -17.93 3.66
CA GLY A 82 12.92 -17.27 2.46
C GLY A 82 13.00 -15.75 2.52
N SER A 83 12.05 -15.06 1.89
CA SER A 83 12.01 -13.61 1.76
C SER A 83 11.81 -12.86 3.08
N TYR A 84 11.33 -13.55 4.12
CA TYR A 84 11.17 -13.04 5.48
C TYR A 84 11.22 -14.18 6.52
N LEU A 85 11.43 -13.81 7.79
CA LEU A 85 11.58 -14.73 8.93
C LEU A 85 10.62 -14.34 10.05
N GLY A 86 10.20 -15.31 10.86
CA GLY A 86 9.37 -15.08 12.04
C GLY A 86 7.88 -14.93 11.73
N CYS A 87 7.12 -14.47 12.72
CA CYS A 87 5.66 -14.39 12.67
C CYS A 87 5.19 -13.15 11.90
N GLU A 88 5.13 -13.25 10.58
CA GLU A 88 4.80 -12.15 9.67
C GLU A 88 3.57 -12.53 8.81
N PRO A 89 2.32 -12.33 9.30
CA PRO A 89 1.10 -12.81 8.64
C PRO A 89 0.92 -12.38 7.20
N MET A 90 1.45 -11.19 6.87
CA MET A 90 1.40 -10.58 5.54
C MET A 90 2.78 -10.49 4.87
N GLY A 91 3.76 -11.22 5.42
CA GLY A 91 5.13 -11.31 4.92
C GLY A 91 5.20 -11.57 3.43
N LEU A 92 4.40 -12.53 2.97
CA LEU A 92 4.35 -12.94 1.58
C LEU A 92 3.98 -11.79 0.62
N PHE A 93 3.24 -10.78 1.08
CA PHE A 93 2.86 -9.63 0.24
C PHE A 93 3.88 -8.49 0.34
N TRP A 94 4.22 -8.05 1.54
CA TRP A 94 5.13 -6.90 1.70
C TRP A 94 6.58 -7.21 1.32
N SER A 95 6.97 -8.49 1.34
CA SER A 95 8.33 -8.91 1.03
C SER A 95 8.56 -9.21 -0.46
N MET A 96 7.57 -8.97 -1.34
CA MET A 96 7.74 -9.21 -2.76
C MET A 96 8.86 -8.35 -3.34
N GLN A 97 9.59 -8.91 -4.29
CA GLN A 97 10.65 -8.23 -5.02
C GLN A 97 10.51 -8.53 -6.52
N PRO A 98 11.06 -7.69 -7.40
CA PRO A 98 11.18 -8.04 -8.81
C PRO A 98 11.87 -9.41 -8.95
N ALA A 99 11.29 -10.29 -9.77
CA ALA A 99 11.83 -11.63 -9.94
C ALA A 99 13.26 -11.59 -10.52
N PRO A 100 14.12 -12.56 -10.15
CA PRO A 100 15.47 -12.66 -10.71
C PRO A 100 15.47 -12.69 -12.24
N GLY A 101 16.41 -11.98 -12.86
CA GLY A 101 16.50 -11.86 -14.32
C GLY A 101 15.51 -10.89 -14.95
N GLY A 102 14.66 -10.24 -14.14
CA GLY A 102 13.78 -9.15 -14.56
C GLY A 102 14.49 -7.80 -14.69
N ARG A 103 13.68 -6.76 -14.97
CA ARG A 103 14.13 -5.37 -15.05
C ARG A 103 14.58 -4.87 -13.66
N GLU A 104 15.70 -4.16 -13.59
CA GLU A 104 16.23 -3.62 -12.35
C GLU A 104 15.64 -2.24 -11.99
N GLY A 105 15.79 -1.84 -10.73
CA GLY A 105 15.44 -0.49 -10.27
C GLY A 105 13.94 -0.20 -10.24
N LEU A 106 13.11 -1.22 -10.05
CA LEU A 106 11.66 -1.10 -10.04
C LEU A 106 11.11 -0.59 -8.71
N ARG A 107 10.01 0.15 -8.80
CA ARG A 107 9.11 0.44 -7.68
C ARG A 107 7.71 0.01 -8.10
N LEU A 108 7.06 -0.82 -7.29
CA LEU A 108 5.68 -1.19 -7.54
C LEU A 108 4.78 0.04 -7.41
N ARG A 109 3.98 0.30 -8.45
CA ARG A 109 2.97 1.35 -8.44
C ARG A 109 1.73 0.84 -9.14
N LYS A 110 0.58 1.03 -8.51
CA LYS A 110 -0.70 0.77 -9.17
C LYS A 110 -1.00 1.90 -10.15
N LYS A 111 -1.18 1.54 -11.42
CA LYS A 111 -1.54 2.42 -12.53
C LYS A 111 -3.05 2.41 -12.76
N SER A 112 -3.69 1.24 -12.63
CA SER A 112 -5.14 1.10 -12.80
C SER A 112 -5.77 0.57 -11.51
N VAL A 113 -6.46 1.42 -10.76
CA VAL A 113 -7.07 1.05 -9.46
C VAL A 113 -8.33 0.18 -9.61
N GLU A 114 -8.91 0.13 -10.81
CA GLU A 114 -10.13 -0.63 -11.12
C GLU A 114 -9.85 -2.11 -11.40
N SER A 115 -8.57 -2.51 -11.52
CA SER A 115 -8.15 -3.90 -11.57
C SER A 115 -7.41 -4.31 -10.29
N PRO A 116 -7.55 -5.55 -9.82
CA PRO A 116 -6.74 -6.05 -8.71
C PRO A 116 -5.32 -6.37 -9.17
N TYR A 117 -4.41 -6.56 -8.21
CA TYR A 117 -3.29 -7.47 -8.43
C TYR A 117 -3.73 -8.89 -8.14
N THR A 118 -3.50 -9.79 -9.10
CA THR A 118 -3.76 -11.22 -8.95
C THR A 118 -2.48 -11.90 -8.48
N VAL A 119 -2.50 -12.37 -7.23
CA VAL A 119 -1.37 -13.06 -6.61
C VAL A 119 -1.63 -14.56 -6.66
N HIS A 120 -0.83 -15.27 -7.44
CA HIS A 120 -0.81 -16.73 -7.47
C HIS A 120 0.11 -17.24 -6.39
N VAL A 121 -0.46 -18.02 -5.45
CA VAL A 121 0.29 -18.60 -4.33
C VAL A 121 0.34 -20.11 -4.52
N SER A 122 1.56 -20.62 -4.69
CA SER A 122 1.86 -22.04 -4.82
C SER A 122 2.37 -22.59 -3.49
N LEU A 123 1.90 -23.77 -3.12
CA LEU A 123 2.44 -24.58 -2.03
C LEU A 123 3.36 -25.64 -2.63
N LEU A 124 4.64 -25.56 -2.31
CA LEU A 124 5.67 -26.44 -2.85
C LEU A 124 6.13 -27.44 -1.78
N GLU A 125 6.48 -28.64 -2.22
CA GLU A 125 7.08 -29.67 -1.37
C GLU A 125 8.51 -29.30 -0.97
N GLY A 126 8.81 -29.38 0.33
CA GLY A 126 10.13 -29.08 0.86
C GLY A 126 10.41 -27.59 1.10
N HIS A 127 11.59 -27.31 1.67
CA HIS A 127 12.16 -25.97 1.71
C HIS A 127 13.02 -25.78 0.47
N VAL A 128 12.43 -25.19 -0.57
CA VAL A 128 13.06 -25.07 -1.90
C VAL A 128 13.36 -23.62 -2.22
N SER A 129 14.49 -23.37 -2.89
CA SER A 129 14.77 -22.05 -3.45
C SER A 129 14.04 -21.87 -4.78
N THR A 130 13.42 -20.70 -4.98
CA THR A 130 12.75 -20.33 -6.24
C THR A 130 13.73 -20.12 -7.40
N SER A 131 15.04 -20.24 -7.16
CA SER A 131 16.08 -20.25 -8.19
C SER A 131 16.37 -21.62 -8.80
N GLU A 132 15.89 -22.73 -8.21
CA GLU A 132 16.35 -24.09 -8.54
C GLU A 132 15.55 -24.81 -9.64
N GLY A 133 14.60 -24.13 -10.29
CA GLY A 133 14.02 -24.50 -11.59
C GLY A 133 13.15 -25.77 -11.66
N GLN A 134 13.19 -26.65 -10.66
CA GLN A 134 12.36 -27.85 -10.61
C GLN A 134 11.75 -28.02 -9.22
N TRP A 135 10.43 -27.83 -9.13
CA TRP A 135 9.68 -27.94 -7.88
C TRP A 135 8.43 -28.82 -8.07
N SER A 136 8.02 -29.46 -6.98
CA SER A 136 6.77 -30.22 -6.90
C SER A 136 5.70 -29.33 -6.26
N GLU A 137 4.72 -28.87 -7.06
CA GLU A 137 3.59 -28.08 -6.55
C GLU A 137 2.53 -29.03 -5.97
N LEU A 138 2.23 -28.85 -4.68
CA LEU A 138 1.27 -29.64 -3.92
C LEU A 138 -0.16 -29.10 -4.05
N ALA A 139 -0.30 -27.77 -4.07
CA ALA A 139 -1.57 -27.06 -4.19
C ALA A 139 -1.32 -25.60 -4.57
N ALA A 140 -2.36 -24.91 -5.04
CA ALA A 140 -2.29 -23.47 -5.31
C ALA A 140 -3.60 -22.76 -4.96
N VAL A 141 -3.51 -21.47 -4.66
CA VAL A 141 -4.65 -20.57 -4.50
C VAL A 141 -4.33 -19.23 -5.15
N THR A 142 -5.36 -18.56 -5.65
CA THR A 142 -5.22 -17.20 -6.21
C THR A 142 -5.92 -16.21 -5.29
N VAL A 143 -5.22 -15.13 -4.95
CA VAL A 143 -5.71 -14.03 -4.12
C VAL A 143 -5.77 -12.75 -4.95
N GLU A 144 -6.92 -12.08 -4.95
CA GLU A 144 -7.06 -10.77 -5.57
C GLU A 144 -6.90 -9.66 -4.54
N ARG A 145 -5.99 -8.73 -4.83
CA ARG A 145 -5.67 -7.56 -4.00
C ARG A 145 -6.18 -6.30 -4.70
N TRP A 146 -7.31 -5.78 -4.24
CA TRP A 146 -8.05 -4.67 -4.85
C TRP A 146 -7.61 -3.32 -4.28
N TYR A 147 -7.58 -2.27 -5.10
CA TYR A 147 -7.28 -0.90 -4.66
C TYR A 147 -8.53 -0.03 -4.46
N ILE A 148 -9.70 -0.55 -4.83
CA ILE A 148 -10.97 0.16 -4.77
C ILE A 148 -12.07 -0.80 -4.31
N ALA A 149 -12.86 -0.38 -3.32
CA ALA A 149 -13.99 -1.15 -2.82
C ALA A 149 -15.16 -1.13 -3.80
N PRO A 150 -16.01 -2.18 -3.80
CA PRO A 150 -17.24 -2.18 -4.60
C PRO A 150 -18.11 -0.94 -4.36
N GLY A 151 -18.58 -0.32 -5.44
CA GLY A 151 -19.49 0.82 -5.40
C GLY A 151 -18.83 2.20 -5.21
N VAL A 152 -17.52 2.28 -4.97
CA VAL A 152 -16.79 3.55 -5.04
C VAL A 152 -16.78 4.03 -6.49
N LYS A 153 -17.19 5.28 -6.73
CA LYS A 153 -17.18 5.90 -8.06
C LYS A 153 -15.82 6.54 -8.32
N ARG A 154 -15.22 6.25 -9.47
CA ARG A 154 -14.03 6.93 -10.00
C ARG A 154 -14.49 7.95 -11.06
N ILE A 155 -14.15 9.22 -10.87
CA ILE A 155 -14.56 10.32 -11.76
C ILE A 155 -13.31 11.12 -12.13
N GLU A 156 -12.96 11.10 -13.42
CA GLU A 156 -11.86 11.92 -13.93
C GLU A 156 -12.25 13.40 -13.93
N ILE A 157 -11.34 14.24 -13.43
CA ILE A 157 -11.48 15.69 -13.39
C ILE A 157 -10.46 16.26 -14.37
N ASN A 158 -10.96 16.79 -15.49
CA ASN A 158 -10.21 17.58 -16.44
C ASN A 158 -11.04 18.81 -16.85
N GLN A 159 -11.28 19.68 -15.88
CA GLN A 159 -12.15 20.85 -16.06
C GLN A 159 -11.63 22.04 -15.26
N ASN A 160 -11.86 23.25 -15.77
CA ASN A 160 -11.41 24.51 -15.15
C ASN A 160 -9.89 24.53 -14.87
N GLY A 161 -9.12 23.86 -15.73
CA GLY A 161 -7.67 23.72 -15.60
C GLY A 161 -7.20 22.70 -14.57
N LEU A 162 -8.09 22.13 -13.74
CA LEU A 162 -7.74 21.09 -12.76
C LEU A 162 -7.61 19.73 -13.45
N VAL A 163 -6.57 18.99 -13.07
CA VAL A 163 -6.29 17.64 -13.56
C VAL A 163 -6.15 16.69 -12.38
N GLY A 164 -7.01 15.68 -12.32
CA GLY A 164 -6.97 14.67 -11.25
C GLY A 164 -8.12 13.69 -11.32
N THR A 165 -8.29 12.91 -10.27
CA THR A 165 -9.37 11.91 -10.18
C THR A 165 -10.06 11.99 -8.82
N LEU A 166 -11.38 12.17 -8.85
CA LEU A 166 -12.26 12.20 -7.70
C LEU A 166 -12.84 10.82 -7.45
N PHE A 167 -12.70 10.33 -6.21
CA PHE A 167 -13.28 9.09 -5.74
C PHE A 167 -14.39 9.38 -4.74
N ILE A 168 -15.56 8.79 -4.97
CA ILE A 168 -16.75 9.00 -4.13
C ILE A 168 -17.21 7.68 -3.53
N PRO A 169 -17.33 7.57 -2.19
CA PRO A 169 -17.86 6.37 -1.54
C PRO A 169 -19.30 6.02 -1.98
N PRO A 170 -19.70 4.73 -1.92
CA PRO A 170 -21.09 4.37 -2.10
C PRO A 170 -21.97 4.89 -0.95
N GLY A 171 -23.25 5.10 -1.23
CA GLY A 171 -24.24 5.54 -0.23
C GLY A 171 -24.73 6.99 -0.42
N PRO A 172 -25.59 7.48 0.50
CA PRO A 172 -26.27 8.76 0.32
C PRO A 172 -25.37 9.98 0.52
N GLY A 173 -24.29 9.85 1.30
CA GLY A 173 -23.49 11.00 1.74
C GLY A 173 -24.30 11.98 2.61
N PRO A 174 -23.85 13.24 2.76
CA PRO A 174 -22.52 13.73 2.37
C PRO A 174 -21.41 13.07 3.21
N PHE A 175 -20.18 13.08 2.71
CA PHE A 175 -19.03 12.46 3.33
C PHE A 175 -17.96 13.52 3.71
N PRO A 176 -17.09 13.25 4.67
CA PRO A 176 -15.83 13.99 4.79
C PRO A 176 -14.98 13.82 3.52
N ALA A 177 -14.08 14.77 3.27
CA ALA A 177 -13.27 14.79 2.07
C ALA A 177 -11.76 14.92 2.32
N MET A 178 -10.97 14.42 1.40
CA MET A 178 -9.50 14.48 1.41
C MET A 178 -8.95 14.97 0.07
N LEU A 179 -8.14 16.02 0.10
CA LEU A 179 -7.29 16.39 -1.04
C LEU A 179 -5.96 15.65 -0.94
N ASP A 180 -5.66 14.80 -1.92
CA ASP A 180 -4.52 13.88 -1.94
C ASP A 180 -3.40 14.37 -2.86
N LEU A 181 -2.23 14.63 -2.27
CA LEU A 181 -1.06 15.22 -2.92
C LEU A 181 0.16 14.28 -2.82
N TRP A 182 0.65 13.83 -3.96
CA TRP A 182 1.78 12.91 -4.06
C TRP A 182 3.14 13.62 -4.08
N GLY A 183 4.21 12.97 -4.52
CA GLY A 183 5.54 13.56 -4.61
C GLY A 183 5.88 14.09 -6.02
N MET A 184 7.17 14.37 -6.24
CA MET A 184 7.70 14.78 -7.55
C MET A 184 7.92 13.62 -8.54
N GLY A 185 7.24 12.48 -8.34
CA GLY A 185 7.32 11.34 -9.27
C GLY A 185 6.60 11.59 -10.60
N GLY A 186 5.76 12.64 -10.66
CA GLY A 186 5.01 13.02 -11.83
C GLY A 186 3.78 12.16 -12.07
N GLY A 187 2.96 12.59 -13.03
CA GLY A 187 1.71 11.92 -13.39
C GLY A 187 0.63 12.08 -12.31
N LEU A 188 -0.24 11.07 -12.23
CA LEU A 188 -1.36 11.03 -11.31
C LEU A 188 -1.35 9.66 -10.60
N GLN A 189 -1.29 9.67 -9.27
CA GLN A 189 -1.34 8.45 -8.45
C GLN A 189 -2.67 8.35 -7.73
N GLU A 190 -3.45 7.32 -8.05
CA GLU A 190 -4.84 7.22 -7.59
C GLU A 190 -5.02 6.29 -6.38
N TYR A 191 -4.08 5.37 -6.15
CA TYR A 191 -4.29 4.22 -5.28
C TYR A 191 -4.48 4.54 -3.80
N ARG A 192 -3.90 5.64 -3.29
CA ARG A 192 -4.21 6.09 -1.91
C ARG A 192 -5.61 6.70 -1.82
N SER A 193 -5.99 7.52 -2.80
CA SER A 193 -7.32 8.13 -2.86
C SER A 193 -8.44 7.11 -3.03
N SER A 194 -8.25 6.08 -3.85
CA SER A 194 -9.22 4.99 -4.01
C SER A 194 -9.41 4.20 -2.71
N LEU A 195 -8.34 3.99 -1.93
CA LEU A 195 -8.42 3.36 -0.61
C LEU A 195 -9.11 4.26 0.42
N LEU A 196 -8.81 5.56 0.46
CA LEU A 196 -9.52 6.51 1.33
C LEU A 196 -11.03 6.53 1.03
N ALA A 197 -11.41 6.52 -0.24
CA ALA A 197 -12.82 6.42 -0.63
C ALA A 197 -13.46 5.08 -0.26
N SER A 198 -12.69 4.00 -0.31
CA SER A 198 -13.10 2.70 0.19
C SER A 198 -13.33 2.69 1.72
N LYS A 199 -12.70 3.61 2.45
CA LYS A 199 -12.95 3.82 3.88
C LYS A 199 -14.01 4.88 4.15
N GLY A 200 -14.65 5.46 3.13
CA GLY A 200 -15.79 6.37 3.24
C GLY A 200 -15.44 7.87 3.28
N TYR A 201 -14.38 8.28 2.59
CA TYR A 201 -13.99 9.69 2.39
C TYR A 201 -14.07 10.05 0.90
N VAL A 202 -14.69 11.16 0.53
CA VAL A 202 -14.53 11.66 -0.85
C VAL A 202 -13.08 12.07 -1.02
N SER A 203 -12.34 11.46 -1.94
CA SER A 203 -10.90 11.70 -2.09
C SER A 203 -10.56 12.20 -3.47
N PHE A 204 -9.84 13.32 -3.56
CA PHE A 204 -9.40 13.89 -4.83
C PHE A 204 -7.89 13.78 -4.97
N SER A 205 -7.42 12.87 -5.84
CA SER A 205 -6.01 12.82 -6.22
C SER A 205 -5.73 13.90 -7.26
N LEU A 206 -4.80 14.80 -6.97
CA LEU A 206 -4.51 15.96 -7.81
C LEU A 206 -3.14 15.82 -8.48
N ALA A 207 -3.13 15.90 -9.81
CA ALA A 207 -1.89 16.04 -10.57
C ALA A 207 -1.42 17.50 -10.53
N TYR A 208 -0.11 17.72 -10.43
CA TYR A 208 0.49 19.07 -10.53
C TYR A 208 1.93 19.05 -11.09
N PHE A 209 2.44 17.88 -11.46
CA PHE A 209 3.75 17.68 -12.05
C PHE A 209 3.71 16.46 -13.00
N GLY A 210 4.36 16.53 -14.16
CA GLY A 210 4.58 15.38 -15.05
C GLY A 210 3.34 14.69 -15.62
N HIS A 211 2.16 15.31 -15.58
CA HIS A 211 0.95 14.78 -16.21
C HIS A 211 0.70 15.47 -17.56
N LYS A 212 0.35 14.70 -18.59
CA LYS A 212 0.21 15.18 -19.99
C LYS A 212 -0.79 16.33 -20.17
N ASP A 213 -1.82 16.37 -19.32
CA ASP A 213 -2.90 17.36 -19.40
C ASP A 213 -2.63 18.61 -18.55
N LEU A 214 -1.49 18.68 -17.85
CA LEU A 214 -1.08 19.88 -17.13
C LEU A 214 -0.49 20.93 -18.09
N PRO A 215 -0.61 22.23 -17.77
CA PRO A 215 0.01 23.27 -18.57
C PRO A 215 1.54 23.19 -18.51
N GLY A 216 2.19 23.64 -19.59
CA GLY A 216 3.64 23.78 -19.69
C GLY A 216 4.42 22.46 -19.78
N PRO A 217 5.76 22.50 -19.72
CA PRO A 217 6.57 21.31 -19.94
C PRO A 217 6.49 20.32 -18.76
N PRO A 218 6.59 19.00 -19.02
CA PRO A 218 6.32 17.95 -18.03
C PRO A 218 7.34 17.88 -16.89
N ASN A 219 8.52 18.48 -17.05
CA ASN A 219 9.62 18.47 -16.10
C ASN A 219 9.64 19.69 -15.15
N CYS A 220 8.59 20.51 -15.14
CA CYS A 220 8.45 21.60 -14.18
C CYS A 220 7.02 21.72 -13.62
N ILE A 221 6.89 22.33 -12.45
CA ILE A 221 5.59 22.67 -11.86
C ILE A 221 5.16 24.00 -12.48
N ASN A 222 4.08 23.98 -13.27
CA ASN A 222 3.53 25.17 -13.95
C ASN A 222 2.20 25.62 -13.35
N VAL A 223 1.82 25.09 -12.20
CA VAL A 223 0.61 25.47 -11.47
C VAL A 223 0.95 26.24 -10.21
N GLY A 224 0.09 27.18 -9.83
CA GLY A 224 0.31 28.08 -8.68
C GLY A 224 -0.72 27.91 -7.56
N ASP A 225 -0.68 28.82 -6.59
CA ASP A 225 -1.56 28.77 -5.41
C ASP A 225 -3.06 28.80 -5.78
N SER A 226 -3.44 29.46 -6.88
CA SER A 226 -4.83 29.47 -7.38
C SER A 226 -5.30 28.09 -7.83
N TYR A 227 -4.42 27.25 -8.39
CA TYR A 227 -4.72 25.89 -8.81
C TYR A 227 -5.06 25.01 -7.61
N PHE A 228 -4.21 25.01 -6.59
CA PHE A 228 -4.44 24.23 -5.37
C PHE A 228 -5.65 24.74 -4.58
N LYS A 229 -5.89 26.06 -4.59
CA LYS A 229 -7.11 26.65 -4.03
C LYS A 229 -8.35 26.14 -4.75
N ALA A 230 -8.35 26.15 -6.08
CA ALA A 230 -9.47 25.66 -6.88
C ALA A 230 -9.74 24.17 -6.63
N ALA A 231 -8.69 23.35 -6.50
CA ALA A 231 -8.83 21.93 -6.16
C ALA A 231 -9.48 21.71 -4.78
N PHE A 232 -9.08 22.50 -3.78
CA PHE A 232 -9.68 22.45 -2.45
C PHE A 232 -11.16 22.89 -2.47
N LEU A 233 -11.47 23.97 -3.19
CA LEU A 233 -12.85 24.47 -3.32
C LEU A 233 -13.73 23.50 -4.10
N LEU A 234 -13.21 22.82 -5.13
CA LEU A 234 -13.93 21.77 -5.84
C LEU A 234 -14.44 20.68 -4.88
N LEU A 235 -13.62 20.27 -3.90
CA LEU A 235 -14.05 19.34 -2.86
C LEU A 235 -15.06 19.98 -1.90
N GLN A 236 -14.74 21.16 -1.37
CA GLN A 236 -15.57 21.86 -0.38
C GLN A 236 -16.99 22.17 -0.89
N ASP A 237 -17.12 22.49 -2.17
CA ASP A 237 -18.39 22.85 -2.81
C ASP A 237 -19.12 21.63 -3.42
N HIS A 238 -18.54 20.43 -3.35
CA HIS A 238 -19.14 19.24 -3.93
C HIS A 238 -20.39 18.80 -3.13
N PRO A 239 -21.53 18.46 -3.77
CA PRO A 239 -22.79 18.17 -3.07
C PRO A 239 -22.74 16.92 -2.18
N GLN A 240 -21.82 15.99 -2.46
CA GLN A 240 -21.59 14.80 -1.62
C GLN A 240 -20.53 15.02 -0.53
N VAL A 241 -20.05 16.24 -0.32
CA VAL A 241 -19.04 16.58 0.69
C VAL A 241 -19.66 17.42 1.79
N VAL A 242 -19.31 17.12 3.04
CA VAL A 242 -19.58 18.04 4.16
C VAL A 242 -18.56 19.17 4.05
N SER A 243 -19.02 20.36 3.64
CA SER A 243 -18.16 21.47 3.20
C SER A 243 -17.16 21.96 4.25
N ASP A 244 -17.45 21.78 5.54
CA ASP A 244 -16.54 22.08 6.63
C ASP A 244 -15.65 20.88 7.04
N ARG A 245 -15.73 19.71 6.42
CA ARG A 245 -14.93 18.51 6.79
C ARG A 245 -14.02 18.07 5.64
N VAL A 246 -13.18 18.99 5.19
CA VAL A 246 -12.18 18.75 4.13
C VAL A 246 -10.77 18.78 4.72
N GLY A 247 -10.07 17.66 4.64
CA GLY A 247 -8.65 17.53 4.98
C GLY A 247 -7.75 17.55 3.75
N ILE A 248 -6.44 17.65 3.99
CA ILE A 248 -5.40 17.54 2.95
C ILE A 248 -4.40 16.50 3.44
N ILE A 249 -3.94 15.63 2.53
CA ILE A 249 -2.98 14.55 2.79
C ILE A 249 -1.85 14.62 1.77
N GLY A 250 -0.61 14.64 2.27
CA GLY A 250 0.60 14.80 1.44
C GLY A 250 1.58 13.66 1.63
N LEU A 251 2.35 13.31 0.58
CA LEU A 251 3.58 12.51 0.69
C LEU A 251 4.73 13.24 0.00
N SER A 252 5.94 13.21 0.57
CA SER A 252 7.13 13.82 -0.05
C SER A 252 6.90 15.33 -0.32
N PHE A 253 7.08 15.82 -1.54
CA PHE A 253 6.78 17.21 -1.90
C PHE A 253 5.32 17.61 -1.64
N GLY A 254 4.37 16.66 -1.68
CA GLY A 254 2.99 16.89 -1.29
C GLY A 254 2.82 17.32 0.18
N CYS A 255 3.75 16.95 1.08
CA CYS A 255 3.76 17.43 2.47
C CYS A 255 3.99 18.95 2.54
N TYR A 256 4.88 19.48 1.69
CA TYR A 256 5.10 20.92 1.58
C TYR A 256 3.83 21.64 1.11
N LEU A 257 3.17 21.10 0.08
CA LEU A 257 1.92 21.68 -0.43
C LEU A 257 0.79 21.63 0.62
N THR A 258 0.74 20.56 1.41
CA THR A 258 -0.22 20.39 2.51
C THR A 258 -0.07 21.47 3.59
N LEU A 259 1.15 21.92 3.89
CA LEU A 259 1.41 23.08 4.78
C LEU A 259 1.12 24.42 4.09
N ARG A 260 1.43 24.52 2.79
CA ARG A 260 1.34 25.77 2.04
C ARG A 260 -0.11 26.17 1.77
N ILE A 261 -0.97 25.22 1.41
CA ILE A 261 -2.35 25.51 1.00
C ILE A 261 -3.11 26.26 2.10
N PRO A 262 -3.20 25.78 3.35
CA PRO A 262 -3.94 26.48 4.40
C PRO A 262 -3.33 27.84 4.77
N THR A 263 -2.02 28.01 4.59
CA THR A 263 -1.30 29.21 5.04
C THR A 263 -1.21 30.31 3.98
N LYS A 264 -1.34 29.97 2.70
CA LYS A 264 -1.11 30.92 1.58
C LYS A 264 -2.30 31.14 0.66
N THR A 265 -3.27 30.22 0.60
CA THR A 265 -4.38 30.33 -0.36
C THR A 265 -5.65 30.98 0.21
N GLY A 266 -5.71 31.14 1.54
CA GLY A 266 -6.87 31.67 2.25
C GLY A 266 -8.03 30.68 2.40
N VAL A 267 -7.83 29.38 2.11
CA VAL A 267 -8.83 28.34 2.40
C VAL A 267 -8.85 28.02 3.89
N LYS A 268 -10.06 27.79 4.44
CA LYS A 268 -10.23 27.33 5.81
C LYS A 268 -10.32 25.81 5.83
N VAL A 269 -9.25 25.17 6.27
CA VAL A 269 -9.26 23.74 6.62
C VAL A 269 -9.80 23.64 8.05
N ARG A 270 -10.86 22.85 8.26
CA ARG A 270 -11.33 22.57 9.63
C ARG A 270 -10.25 21.77 10.33
N HIS A 271 -9.85 22.30 11.49
CA HIS A 271 -8.93 21.71 12.47
C HIS A 271 -8.01 20.63 11.91
N GLU A 272 -6.78 21.07 11.62
CA GLU A 272 -5.58 20.25 11.44
C GLU A 272 -5.45 19.50 10.09
N ALA A 273 -4.45 19.91 9.31
CA ALA A 273 -4.08 19.28 8.05
C ALA A 273 -3.27 18.01 8.32
N TYR A 274 -3.48 16.96 7.50
CA TYR A 274 -2.86 15.67 7.70
C TYR A 274 -1.48 15.59 7.02
N PHE A 275 -0.44 15.30 7.81
CA PHE A 275 0.92 15.09 7.31
C PHE A 275 1.25 13.61 7.30
N ILE A 276 1.30 12.99 6.11
CA ILE A 276 1.94 11.67 5.99
C ILE A 276 3.40 11.89 5.63
N ASN A 277 4.19 11.83 6.69
CA ASN A 277 5.56 11.38 6.67
C ASN A 277 6.61 12.31 6.00
N LEU A 278 7.57 12.65 6.84
CA LEU A 278 8.88 13.20 6.53
C LEU A 278 9.89 12.28 7.26
N SER A 279 10.01 11.01 6.89
CA SER A 279 10.96 10.09 7.55
C SER A 279 12.13 9.69 6.65
N ASN A 280 13.29 10.19 7.07
CA ASN A 280 14.68 9.76 6.91
C ASN A 280 15.28 9.72 5.48
N VAL A 281 16.26 10.62 5.32
CA VAL A 281 17.31 10.71 4.29
C VAL A 281 16.86 10.29 2.88
N PHE A 282 16.26 11.24 2.16
CA PHE A 282 16.18 11.19 0.70
C PHE A 282 17.49 11.76 0.13
N GLY A 283 18.45 10.92 -0.23
CA GLY A 283 19.76 11.40 -0.71
C GLY A 283 20.47 12.30 0.32
N THR A 284 20.57 13.61 0.07
CA THR A 284 21.11 14.61 1.01
C THR A 284 20.04 15.35 1.83
N PHE A 285 18.75 15.08 1.61
CA PHE A 285 17.65 15.76 2.29
C PHE A 285 17.29 15.07 3.61
N ASN A 286 17.57 15.74 4.72
CA ASN A 286 17.25 15.26 6.06
C ASN A 286 15.88 15.80 6.49
N SER A 287 14.85 14.97 6.38
CA SER A 287 13.47 15.30 6.72
C SER A 287 13.29 15.69 8.20
N TRP A 288 14.17 15.21 9.08
CA TRP A 288 14.22 15.58 10.51
C TRP A 288 14.34 17.10 10.72
N PHE A 289 15.11 17.78 9.87
CA PHE A 289 15.31 19.22 9.99
C PHE A 289 14.04 20.00 9.65
N LEU A 290 13.27 19.52 8.66
CA LEU A 290 12.01 20.14 8.30
C LEU A 290 10.95 19.90 9.39
N ASP A 291 10.87 18.69 9.92
CA ASP A 291 9.99 18.36 11.05
C ASP A 291 10.26 19.25 12.25
N HIS A 292 11.54 19.43 12.61
CA HIS A 292 11.93 20.28 13.72
C HIS A 292 11.51 21.73 13.50
N GLN A 293 11.70 22.28 12.29
CA GLN A 293 11.27 23.63 11.97
C GLN A 293 9.75 23.82 12.03
N ILE A 294 8.97 22.82 11.57
CA ILE A 294 7.51 22.87 11.66
C ILE A 294 7.09 22.87 13.13
N GLU A 295 7.66 21.98 13.94
CA GLU A 295 7.38 21.88 15.37
C GLU A 295 7.76 23.17 16.11
N GLU A 296 8.93 23.74 15.84
CA GLU A 296 9.38 25.02 16.41
C GLU A 296 8.46 26.18 16.00
N ARG A 297 8.05 26.27 14.74
CA ARG A 297 7.12 27.30 14.27
C ARG A 297 5.74 27.18 14.89
N LEU A 298 5.22 25.97 15.03
CA LEU A 298 3.94 25.74 15.70
C LEU A 298 4.05 26.05 17.20
N ARG A 299 5.19 25.72 17.83
CA ARG A 299 5.46 26.04 19.23
C ARG A 299 5.53 27.54 19.47
N SER A 300 6.28 28.28 18.64
CA SER A 300 6.38 29.74 18.76
C SER A 300 5.04 30.45 18.51
N ALA A 301 4.14 29.83 17.74
CA ALA A 301 2.78 30.32 17.51
C ALA A 301 1.75 29.86 18.57
N GLY A 302 2.14 29.11 19.61
CA GLY A 302 1.22 28.57 20.62
C GLY A 302 0.28 27.47 20.11
N LYS A 303 0.65 26.81 19.01
CA LYS A 303 -0.17 25.85 18.26
C LYS A 303 0.40 24.43 18.24
N SER A 304 1.31 24.09 19.17
CA SER A 304 1.89 22.74 19.24
C SER A 304 0.86 21.62 19.37
N HIS A 305 -0.31 21.90 19.97
CA HIS A 305 -1.38 20.93 20.11
C HIS A 305 -1.99 20.47 18.77
N LEU A 306 -1.75 21.23 17.68
CA LEU A 306 -2.22 20.90 16.33
C LEU A 306 -1.28 19.94 15.58
N LEU A 307 -0.14 19.55 16.18
CA LEU A 307 0.84 18.65 15.57
C LEU A 307 0.94 17.35 16.36
N THR A 308 0.67 16.24 15.69
CA THR A 308 1.08 14.91 16.15
C THR A 308 2.22 14.41 15.27
N ARG A 309 3.36 14.08 15.88
CA ARG A 309 4.52 13.54 15.16
C ARG A 309 4.69 12.06 15.47
N LEU A 310 4.79 11.25 14.41
CA LEU A 310 5.11 9.83 14.49
C LEU A 310 6.48 9.62 13.85
N SER A 311 7.31 8.76 14.45
CA SER A 311 8.64 8.45 13.95
C SER A 311 8.82 6.94 13.92
N TYR A 312 9.25 6.43 12.76
CA TYR A 312 9.43 5.01 12.51
C TYR A 312 10.91 4.71 12.19
N PRO A 313 11.72 4.36 13.21
CA PRO A 313 13.10 3.95 12.98
C PRO A 313 13.19 2.78 12.00
N GLY A 314 14.10 2.86 11.03
CA GLY A 314 14.28 1.83 10.00
C GLY A 314 13.27 1.89 8.86
N ALA A 315 12.26 2.77 8.89
CA ALA A 315 11.43 3.06 7.74
C ALA A 315 12.15 4.00 6.74
N GLY A 316 11.74 3.92 5.48
CA GLY A 316 12.27 4.74 4.38
C GLY A 316 11.31 5.86 4.01
N HIS A 317 11.63 6.58 2.95
CA HIS A 317 10.88 7.77 2.52
C HIS A 317 9.47 7.46 1.98
N LEU A 318 9.30 6.31 1.33
CA LEU A 318 8.05 5.93 0.64
C LEU A 318 7.11 5.13 1.53
N ILE A 319 6.45 5.79 2.49
CA ILE A 319 5.38 5.15 3.28
C ILE A 319 4.10 5.06 2.43
N GLU A 320 4.00 3.97 1.68
CA GLU A 320 2.85 3.57 0.89
C GLU A 320 1.72 2.98 1.76
N PRO A 321 0.52 2.72 1.20
CA PRO A 321 -0.48 1.91 1.89
C PRO A 321 0.06 0.53 2.34
N PRO A 322 -0.52 -0.09 3.37
CA PRO A 322 -0.04 -1.33 3.96
C PRO A 322 0.20 -2.44 2.94
N TYR A 323 1.13 -3.33 3.27
CA TYR A 323 1.47 -4.52 2.49
C TYR A 323 2.07 -4.24 1.10
N SER A 324 2.38 -2.98 0.80
CA SER A 324 3.08 -2.58 -0.43
C SER A 324 4.57 -2.94 -0.33
N PRO A 325 5.12 -3.65 -1.33
CA PRO A 325 6.56 -3.91 -1.38
C PRO A 325 7.40 -2.64 -1.34
N SER A 326 8.35 -2.58 -0.41
CA SER A 326 9.24 -1.42 -0.29
C SER A 326 10.33 -1.46 -1.36
N ALA A 327 10.45 -0.40 -2.16
CA ALA A 327 11.60 -0.20 -3.04
C ALA A 327 12.69 0.59 -2.30
N ARG A 328 13.79 -0.05 -1.90
CA ARG A 328 14.92 0.63 -1.26
C ARG A 328 15.63 1.59 -2.21
N THR A 329 15.68 1.21 -3.48
CA THR A 329 16.19 2.01 -4.59
C THR A 329 15.27 1.88 -5.79
N SER A 330 15.18 2.91 -6.63
CA SER A 330 14.55 2.79 -7.94
C SER A 330 15.17 3.76 -8.92
N ILE A 331 15.02 3.48 -10.22
CA ILE A 331 15.30 4.46 -11.26
C ILE A 331 14.27 5.60 -11.12
N SER A 332 14.73 6.84 -11.31
CA SER A 332 13.88 8.03 -11.26
C SER A 332 12.97 8.09 -12.49
N ASP A 333 11.69 8.43 -12.29
CA ASP A 333 10.76 8.65 -13.40
C ASP A 333 11.10 9.92 -14.19
N VAL A 334 11.83 10.85 -13.57
CA VAL A 334 12.23 12.13 -14.21
C VAL A 334 13.46 11.94 -15.09
N SER A 335 14.34 11.01 -14.73
CA SER A 335 15.55 10.72 -15.51
C SER A 335 16.01 9.28 -15.28
N ALA A 336 16.05 8.51 -16.37
CA ALA A 336 16.54 7.13 -16.36
C ALA A 336 18.01 6.98 -15.94
N ALA A 337 18.79 8.07 -15.96
CA ALA A 337 20.18 8.11 -15.53
C ALA A 337 20.34 8.28 -14.01
N VAL A 338 19.26 8.49 -13.26
CA VAL A 338 19.30 8.77 -11.82
C VAL A 338 18.70 7.60 -11.05
N ILE A 339 19.53 6.99 -10.20
CA ILE A 339 19.07 6.03 -9.18
C ILE A 339 18.75 6.81 -7.91
N THR A 340 17.53 6.62 -7.42
CA THR A 340 17.03 7.24 -6.20
C THR A 340 17.12 6.27 -5.05
N MET A 341 17.75 6.69 -3.95
CA MET A 341 17.79 5.95 -2.69
C MET A 341 16.62 6.37 -1.81
N TRP A 342 15.69 5.45 -1.54
CA TRP A 342 14.52 5.68 -0.69
C TRP A 342 14.72 5.22 0.76
N GLY A 343 15.71 4.35 0.98
CA GLY A 343 15.98 3.77 2.30
C GLY A 343 14.92 2.76 2.74
N GLY A 344 14.93 2.44 4.04
CA GLY A 344 14.03 1.45 4.63
C GLY A 344 14.62 0.04 4.74
N HIS A 345 14.46 -0.57 5.91
CA HIS A 345 14.65 -1.99 6.14
C HIS A 345 13.29 -2.69 5.89
N PRO A 346 13.18 -3.74 5.06
CA PRO A 346 11.89 -4.26 4.57
C PRO A 346 10.84 -4.49 5.67
N ALA A 347 11.15 -5.29 6.70
CA ALA A 347 10.20 -5.60 7.77
C ALA A 347 9.81 -4.35 8.61
N LEU A 348 10.78 -3.50 8.97
CA LEU A 348 10.51 -2.28 9.74
C LEU A 348 9.72 -1.26 8.92
N HIS A 349 9.97 -1.20 7.61
CA HIS A 349 9.24 -0.36 6.68
C HIS A 349 7.80 -0.85 6.51
N ALA A 350 7.58 -2.15 6.35
CA ALA A 350 6.25 -2.74 6.27
C ALA A 350 5.43 -2.46 7.54
N ALA A 351 6.02 -2.67 8.72
CA ALA A 351 5.40 -2.35 10.01
C ALA A 351 5.05 -0.86 10.13
N ALA A 352 5.91 0.03 9.61
CA ALA A 352 5.64 1.47 9.58
C ALA A 352 4.48 1.84 8.65
N GLN A 353 4.34 1.19 7.49
CA GLN A 353 3.20 1.40 6.59
C GLN A 353 1.89 0.97 7.26
N GLU A 354 1.88 -0.18 7.93
CA GLU A 354 0.72 -0.68 8.68
C GLU A 354 0.30 0.28 9.80
N ASP A 355 1.22 0.65 10.69
CA ASP A 355 0.89 1.55 11.80
C ASP A 355 0.52 2.94 11.28
N ALA A 356 1.26 3.50 10.33
CA ALA A 356 0.96 4.81 9.77
C ALA A 356 -0.46 4.85 9.19
N TRP A 357 -0.84 3.86 8.37
CA TRP A 357 -2.18 3.80 7.78
C TRP A 357 -3.27 3.75 8.84
N LYS A 358 -3.10 2.90 9.87
CA LYS A 358 -4.03 2.85 10.99
C LYS A 358 -4.15 4.20 11.70
N LYS A 359 -3.03 4.85 12.01
CA LYS A 359 -2.99 6.16 12.67
C LYS A 359 -3.64 7.25 11.82
N ILE A 360 -3.46 7.20 10.50
CA ILE A 360 -4.14 8.09 9.54
C ILE A 360 -5.65 7.94 9.67
N LEU A 361 -6.16 6.71 9.56
CA LEU A 361 -7.61 6.46 9.63
C LEU A 361 -8.19 6.84 11.00
N ASP A 362 -7.53 6.49 12.11
CA ASP A 362 -7.99 6.81 13.47
C ASP A 362 -8.19 8.31 13.70
N TYR A 363 -7.27 9.12 13.19
CA TYR A 363 -7.37 10.57 13.30
C TYR A 363 -8.37 11.17 12.32
N LEU A 364 -8.45 10.66 11.08
CA LEU A 364 -9.46 11.13 10.12
C LEU A 364 -10.86 10.89 10.70
N GLU A 365 -11.07 9.74 11.36
CA GLU A 365 -12.30 9.45 12.08
C GLU A 365 -12.55 10.48 13.19
N LYS A 366 -11.54 10.74 14.01
CA LYS A 366 -11.62 11.70 15.13
C LYS A 366 -11.83 13.16 14.71
N ASN A 367 -11.35 13.59 13.54
CA ASN A 367 -11.32 15.01 13.19
C ASN A 367 -12.27 15.39 12.05
N LEU A 368 -12.64 14.42 11.21
CA LEU A 368 -13.53 14.64 10.07
C LEU A 368 -14.85 13.85 10.16
N ARG A 369 -15.03 12.90 11.09
CA ARG A 369 -16.31 12.15 11.20
C ARG A 369 -17.10 12.39 12.45
N SER A 370 -16.45 12.56 13.60
CA SER A 370 -17.11 13.19 14.76
C SER A 370 -17.45 14.64 14.43
#